data_AF-A0A812KWC3-F1
#
_entry.id   AF-A0A812KWC3-F1
#
_cell.length_a   1.000
_cell.length_b   1.000
_cell.length_c   1.000
_cell.angle_alpha   90.00
_cell.angle_beta   90.00
_cell.angle_gamma   90.00
#
_symmetry.space_group_name_H-M   'P 1'
#
loop_
_entity.id
_entity.type
_entity.pdbx_description
1 polymer ?
#
loop_
_entity_poly.entity_id
_entity_poly.type
_entity_poly.pdbx_seq_one_letter_code
_entity_poly.pdbx_strand_id
1 'polypeptide(L)'
;MFAQSHEPASRRALAWCVSPPPGLEPKGIMEHINPTSFTWEGSEGSNGHPELCGRPCVYFRKGDKCLNGTACGYCHLPHTAWIRPNKRFRQVRALANDQ
;
A
#
# COMPACT_ATOMS: atom_id res chain seq x y z
N MET A 1 62.97 22.35 -19.66
CA MET A 1 62.90 20.87 -19.70
C MET A 1 61.69 20.52 -18.82
N PHE A 2 60.53 20.03 -19.28
CA PHE A 2 60.22 19.01 -20.28
C PHE A 2 58.86 19.25 -20.97
N ALA A 3 58.79 18.76 -22.21
CA ALA A 3 57.66 18.16 -22.93
C ALA A 3 56.37 18.97 -23.24
N GLN A 4 56.28 19.34 -24.53
CA GLN A 4 55.07 19.32 -25.35
C GLN A 4 54.44 17.91 -25.43
N SER A 5 53.19 17.83 -25.92
CA SER A 5 52.57 16.76 -26.76
C SER A 5 51.21 16.30 -26.21
N HIS A 6 50.09 16.76 -26.77
CA HIS A 6 49.39 16.21 -27.96
C HIS A 6 48.68 14.86 -27.70
N GLU A 7 47.33 14.94 -27.71
CA GLU A 7 46.24 14.03 -28.18
C GLU A 7 46.55 12.54 -28.47
N PRO A 8 45.60 11.56 -28.39
CA PRO A 8 44.26 11.65 -29.02
C PRO A 8 43.13 10.72 -28.51
N ALA A 9 42.01 10.78 -29.25
CA ALA A 9 41.09 9.67 -29.56
C ALA A 9 40.11 9.24 -28.46
N SER A 10 38.83 9.59 -28.62
CA SER A 10 37.88 8.80 -29.43
C SER A 10 37.12 7.78 -28.58
N ARG A 11 35.84 8.09 -28.35
CA ARG A 11 34.65 7.21 -28.50
C ARG A 11 33.46 8.01 -27.96
N ARG A 12 32.73 8.69 -28.84
CA ARG A 12 31.43 8.21 -29.35
C ARG A 12 30.48 7.77 -28.22
N ALA A 13 29.63 8.71 -27.81
CA ALA A 13 28.22 8.51 -27.48
C ALA A 13 27.64 9.92 -27.33
N LEU A 14 27.29 10.62 -28.42
CA LEU A 14 25.96 10.53 -29.05
C LEU A 14 24.87 10.02 -28.10
N ALA A 15 23.88 10.89 -27.90
CA ALA A 15 22.55 10.60 -27.39
C ALA A 15 22.42 10.29 -25.89
N TRP A 16 22.56 11.31 -25.05
CA TRP A 16 21.75 11.39 -23.82
C TRP A 16 20.48 12.24 -24.01
N CYS A 17 20.08 12.46 -25.27
CA CYS A 17 18.69 12.71 -25.62
C CYS A 17 17.99 11.36 -25.77
N VAL A 18 17.89 10.58 -24.70
CA VAL A 18 16.76 9.65 -24.62
C VAL A 18 15.62 10.52 -24.13
N SER A 19 14.91 11.12 -25.08
CA SER A 19 13.59 11.67 -24.80
C SER A 19 12.79 10.58 -24.07
N PRO A 20 12.14 10.89 -22.94
CA PRO A 20 11.27 9.93 -22.27
C PRO A 20 10.23 9.42 -23.28
N PRO A 21 9.89 8.12 -23.27
CA PRO A 21 8.90 7.57 -24.19
C PRO A 21 7.56 8.33 -24.03
N PRO A 22 6.95 8.81 -25.14
CA PRO A 22 5.62 9.39 -25.10
C PRO A 22 4.64 8.29 -24.66
N GLY A 23 3.99 8.50 -23.51
CA GLY A 23 3.02 7.56 -22.96
C GLY A 23 3.09 7.32 -21.45
N LEU A 24 4.09 7.86 -20.73
CA LEU A 24 3.98 8.03 -19.28
C LEU A 24 3.34 9.38 -18.97
N GLU A 25 2.06 9.48 -19.32
CA GLU A 25 1.19 10.52 -18.78
C GLU A 25 1.21 10.38 -17.25
N PRO A 26 1.60 11.43 -16.49
CA PRO A 26 1.33 11.45 -15.06
C PRO A 26 -0.19 11.46 -14.92
N LYS A 27 -0.77 10.32 -14.54
CA LYS A 27 -2.19 10.24 -14.21
C LYS A 27 -2.42 11.26 -13.10
N GLY A 28 -3.15 12.32 -13.46
CA GLY A 28 -3.31 13.52 -12.67
C GLY A 28 -3.65 13.19 -11.24
N ILE A 29 -2.76 13.55 -10.32
CA ILE A 29 -3.08 13.70 -8.90
C ILE A 29 -3.77 15.05 -8.70
N MET A 30 -4.90 15.27 -9.37
CA MET A 30 -5.72 16.42 -9.04
C MET A 30 -7.18 16.20 -9.41
N GLU A 31 -7.78 15.14 -8.89
CA GLU A 31 -9.24 15.06 -8.81
C GLU A 31 -9.65 14.51 -7.43
N HIS A 32 -10.14 15.45 -6.61
CA HIS A 32 -11.13 15.24 -5.57
C HIS A 32 -11.01 13.92 -4.79
N ILE A 33 -10.21 13.95 -3.73
CA ILE A 33 -10.50 13.13 -2.55
C ILE A 33 -11.89 13.56 -2.08
N ASN A 34 -12.93 12.93 -2.60
CA ASN A 34 -14.16 12.84 -1.86
C ASN A 34 -13.79 11.95 -0.67
N PRO A 35 -13.72 12.44 0.58
CA PRO A 35 -13.40 11.58 1.71
C PRO A 35 -14.42 10.43 1.86
N THR A 36 -15.50 10.41 1.08
CA THR A 36 -16.47 9.33 0.98
C THR A 36 -16.15 8.25 -0.07
N SER A 37 -15.10 8.37 -0.90
CA SER A 37 -14.69 7.33 -1.87
C SER A 37 -13.47 6.51 -1.42
N PHE A 38 -13.12 6.55 -0.13
CA PHE A 38 -12.48 5.38 0.48
C PHE A 38 -13.59 4.36 0.65
N THR A 39 -13.82 3.49 -0.34
CA THR A 39 -14.73 2.37 -0.13
C THR A 39 -14.15 1.55 1.01
N TRP A 40 -14.74 1.70 2.20
CA TRP A 40 -14.50 0.81 3.33
C TRP A 40 -15.05 -0.54 2.95
N GLU A 41 -14.31 -1.22 2.08
CA GLU A 41 -14.61 -2.56 1.65
C GLU A 41 -14.36 -3.44 2.87
N GLY A 42 -15.45 -3.65 3.62
CA GLY A 42 -15.48 -4.50 4.78
C GLY A 42 -14.89 -5.85 4.41
N SER A 43 -13.84 -6.23 5.11
CA SER A 43 -13.23 -7.55 4.97
C SER A 43 -13.99 -8.56 5.83
N GLU A 44 -13.83 -9.86 5.58
CA GLU A 44 -14.30 -10.92 6.50
C GLU A 44 -13.78 -10.70 7.94
N GLY A 45 -12.55 -10.20 8.08
CA GLY A 45 -11.97 -9.84 9.38
C GLY A 45 -12.65 -8.65 10.08
N SER A 46 -13.51 -7.90 9.38
CA SER A 46 -14.30 -6.79 9.93
C SER A 46 -15.58 -7.25 10.63
N ASN A 47 -15.97 -8.52 10.48
CA ASN A 47 -17.13 -9.07 11.16
C ASN A 47 -16.97 -8.96 12.69
N GLY A 48 -17.96 -8.34 13.35
CA GLY A 48 -17.93 -8.06 14.78
C GLY A 48 -17.26 -6.75 15.19
N HIS A 49 -16.86 -5.86 14.27
CA HIS A 49 -16.33 -4.54 14.65
C HIS A 49 -17.40 -3.69 15.37
N PRO A 50 -17.03 -2.86 16.37
CA PRO A 50 -15.68 -2.60 16.90
C PRO A 50 -15.20 -3.60 17.96
N GLU A 51 -16.12 -4.31 18.60
CA GLU A 51 -15.85 -5.03 19.85
C GLU A 51 -15.31 -6.44 19.68
N LEU A 52 -15.52 -7.11 18.55
CA LEU A 52 -15.18 -8.53 18.34
C LEU A 52 -14.49 -8.79 16.99
N CYS A 53 -14.11 -7.73 16.28
CA CYS A 53 -13.44 -7.86 14.99
C CYS A 53 -12.04 -8.50 15.10
N GLY A 54 -11.53 -8.89 13.94
CA GLY A 54 -10.17 -9.36 13.81
C GLY A 54 -9.12 -8.29 14.01
N ARG A 55 -7.86 -8.75 14.06
CA ARG A 55 -6.70 -7.86 14.03
C ARG A 55 -6.81 -6.92 12.81
N PRO A 56 -6.43 -5.64 12.92
CA PRO A 56 -6.44 -4.72 11.80
C PRO A 56 -5.44 -5.20 10.75
N CYS A 57 -5.84 -5.10 9.49
CA CYS A 57 -4.99 -5.41 8.36
C CYS A 57 -3.82 -4.42 8.34
N VAL A 58 -2.60 -4.94 8.29
CA VAL A 58 -1.39 -4.11 8.30
C VAL A 58 -1.27 -3.27 7.03
N TYR A 59 -1.67 -3.83 5.89
CA TYR A 59 -1.65 -3.12 4.60
C TYR A 59 -2.68 -1.99 4.59
N PHE A 60 -3.93 -2.29 4.97
CA PHE A 60 -4.97 -1.29 5.06
C PHE A 60 -4.62 -0.18 6.06
N ARG A 61 -4.07 -0.54 7.22
CA ARG A 61 -3.64 0.45 8.24
C ARG A 61 -2.49 1.34 7.77
N LYS A 62 -1.64 0.87 6.86
CA LYS A 62 -0.57 1.66 6.25
C LYS A 62 -1.07 2.57 5.12
N GLY A 63 -2.29 2.37 4.65
CA GLY A 63 -2.82 3.03 3.44
C GLY A 63 -2.45 2.32 2.14
N ASP A 64 -1.84 1.13 2.22
CA ASP A 64 -1.54 0.30 1.06
C ASP A 64 -2.75 -0.54 0.65
N LYS A 65 -2.82 -0.92 -0.63
CA LYS A 65 -3.86 -1.83 -1.13
C LYS A 65 -3.66 -3.23 -0.55
N CYS A 66 -4.66 -3.74 0.16
CA CYS A 66 -4.68 -5.15 0.55
C CYS A 66 -4.94 -6.04 -0.68
N LEU A 67 -4.07 -7.03 -0.91
CA LEU A 67 -4.21 -7.98 -2.03
C LEU A 67 -5.40 -8.93 -1.87
N ASN A 68 -5.82 -9.19 -0.63
CA ASN A 68 -6.93 -10.11 -0.33
C ASN A 68 -8.31 -9.46 -0.46
N GLY A 69 -8.39 -8.13 -0.59
CA GLY A 69 -9.66 -7.42 -0.72
C GLY A 69 -10.66 -7.76 0.39
N THR A 70 -11.89 -8.09 0.01
CA THR A 70 -13.00 -8.51 0.91
C THR A 70 -12.72 -9.82 1.63
N ALA A 71 -12.00 -10.75 1.01
CA ALA A 71 -11.63 -12.06 1.60
C ALA A 71 -10.48 -11.96 2.62
N CYS A 72 -10.09 -10.76 3.03
CA CYS A 72 -9.06 -10.58 4.03
C CYS A 72 -9.60 -11.00 5.42
N GLY A 73 -8.94 -11.95 6.08
CA GLY A 73 -9.26 -12.33 7.46
C GLY A 73 -8.90 -11.28 8.54
N TYR A 74 -8.41 -10.10 8.12
CA TYR A 74 -8.01 -8.99 8.99
C TYR A 74 -8.87 -7.76 8.74
N CYS A 75 -9.24 -7.08 9.82
CA CYS A 75 -10.18 -5.97 9.77
C CYS A 75 -9.65 -4.78 8.93
N HIS A 76 -10.45 -4.32 7.99
CA HIS A 76 -10.20 -3.13 7.16
C HIS A 76 -10.91 -1.87 7.71
N LEU A 77 -11.46 -1.92 8.92
CA LEU A 77 -12.08 -0.73 9.53
C LEU A 77 -11.04 0.10 10.30
N PRO A 78 -11.29 1.41 10.51
CA PRO A 78 -10.36 2.28 11.22
C PRO A 78 -10.24 1.84 12.69
N HIS A 79 -9.00 1.74 13.18
CA HIS A 79 -8.71 1.46 14.59
C HIS A 79 -7.80 2.57 15.11
N THR A 80 -8.23 3.24 16.19
CA THR A 80 -7.43 4.27 16.86
C THR A 80 -6.28 3.65 17.66
N ALA A 81 -6.53 2.52 18.33
CA ALA A 81 -5.51 1.71 19.00
C ALA A 81 -5.88 0.23 18.87
N TRP A 82 -4.89 -0.62 18.54
CA TRP A 82 -5.13 -2.06 18.55
C TRP A 82 -4.94 -2.61 19.98
N ILE A 83 -6.05 -2.92 20.63
CA ILE A 83 -6.05 -3.61 21.92
C ILE A 83 -5.76 -5.10 21.67
N ARG A 84 -4.76 -5.66 22.36
CA ARG A 84 -4.46 -7.09 22.27
C ARG A 84 -5.64 -7.88 22.87
N PRO A 85 -6.31 -8.74 22.09
CA PRO A 85 -7.44 -9.50 22.60
C PRO A 85 -6.98 -10.53 23.64
N ASN A 86 -7.65 -10.50 24.79
CA ASN A 86 -7.44 -11.45 25.88
C ASN A 86 -7.94 -12.86 25.49
N LYS A 87 -7.67 -13.88 26.33
CA LYS A 87 -8.06 -15.27 26.03
C LYS A 87 -9.57 -15.41 25.81
N ARG A 88 -10.37 -14.78 26.66
CA ARG A 88 -11.85 -14.81 26.58
C ARG A 88 -12.34 -14.24 25.26
N PHE A 89 -11.77 -13.14 24.80
CA PHE A 89 -12.11 -12.51 23.52
C PHE A 89 -11.85 -13.45 22.34
N ARG A 90 -10.72 -14.15 22.35
CA ARG A 90 -10.39 -15.13 21.30
C ARG A 90 -11.38 -16.29 21.27
N GLN A 91 -11.80 -16.76 22.46
CA GLN A 91 -12.81 -17.82 22.58
C GLN A 91 -14.17 -17.36 22.06
N VAL A 92 -14.66 -16.19 22.49
CA VAL A 92 -15.95 -15.64 22.04
C VAL A 92 -15.96 -15.44 20.52
N ARG A 93 -14.86 -14.93 19.96
CA ARG A 93 -14.73 -14.76 18.51
C ARG A 93 -14.67 -16.10 17.76
N ALA A 94 -14.03 -17.12 18.32
CA ALA A 94 -14.03 -18.46 17.72
C ALA A 94 -15.46 -19.03 17.67
N LEU A 95 -16.21 -18.93 18.77
CA LEU A 95 -17.62 -19.35 18.82
C LEU A 95 -18.49 -18.57 17.82
N ALA A 96 -18.26 -17.26 17.67
CA ALA A 96 -19.00 -16.43 16.74
C ALA A 96 -18.71 -16.75 15.25
N ASN A 97 -17.59 -17.40 14.95
CA ASN A 97 -17.25 -17.83 13.60
C ASN A 97 -17.80 -19.23 13.26
N ASP A 98 -18.24 -20.01 14.26
CA ASP A 98 -18.82 -21.36 14.10
C ASP A 98 -20.35 -21.35 13.85
N GLN A 99 -20.93 -20.16 13.68
CA GLN A 99 -22.37 -19.94 13.48
C GLN A 99 -22.68 -19.55 12.04
#